data_AF-A0A7R9T9G8-F1
#
_entry.id   AF-A0A7R9T9G8-F1
#
_cell.length_a   1.000
_cell.length_b   1.000
_cell.length_c   1.000
_cell.angle_alpha   90.00
_cell.angle_beta   90.00
_cell.angle_gamma   90.00
#
_symmetry.space_group_name_H-M   'P 1'
#
loop_
_entity.id
_entity.type
_entity.pdbx_description
1 polymer ?
#
loop_
_entity_poly.entity_id
_entity_poly.type
_entity_poly.pdbx_seq_one_letter_code
_entity_poly.pdbx_strand_id
1 'polypeptide(L)'
;EHLTRVHRIIRLDQGNALLVGVGGSGKQSLSRLAAFTAGCEVFEITLTRGYDETMFRDDLKSLYTMIGVNNQKVMFLFTDSHVADEGFLELINNMLTSGMVPALYADDEKEGVTAGLKEEVVKKGLGE
;
A
#
# COMPACT_ATOMS: atom_id res chain seq x y z
N GLU A 1 15.69 -5.93 -18.52
CA GLU A 1 15.08 -4.62 -18.80
C GLU A 1 13.83 -4.33 -17.96
N HIS A 2 12.80 -5.18 -17.91
CA HIS A 2 11.60 -4.90 -17.12
C HIS A 2 11.87 -4.66 -15.64
N LEU A 3 12.79 -5.42 -15.04
CA LEU A 3 13.18 -5.28 -13.63
C LEU A 3 13.68 -3.87 -13.31
N THR A 4 14.56 -3.31 -14.16
CA THR A 4 15.13 -1.98 -13.92
C THR A 4 14.09 -0.88 -14.05
N ARG A 5 13.08 -1.06 -14.93
CA ARG A 5 11.95 -0.13 -15.04
C ARG A 5 11.09 -0.14 -13.77
N VAL A 6 10.71 -1.32 -13.28
CA VAL A 6 9.90 -1.45 -12.05
C VAL A 6 10.67 -0.94 -10.83
N HIS A 7 11.94 -1.34 -10.67
CA HIS A 7 12.79 -0.86 -9.59
C HIS A 7 12.95 0.67 -9.61
N ARG A 8 13.08 1.28 -10.79
CA ARG A 8 13.12 2.74 -10.90
C ARG A 8 11.83 3.39 -10.40
N ILE A 9 10.66 2.85 -10.76
CA ILE A 9 9.36 3.40 -10.35
C ILE A 9 9.17 3.31 -8.84
N ILE A 10 9.49 2.16 -8.22
CA ILE A 10 9.39 1.97 -6.75
C ILE A 10 10.19 3.02 -5.97
N ARG A 11 11.28 3.54 -6.56
CA ARG A 11 12.16 4.53 -5.92
C ARG A 11 11.76 5.98 -6.16
N LEU A 12 10.73 6.25 -6.95
CA LEU A 12 10.20 7.59 -7.14
C LEU A 12 9.16 7.90 -6.06
N ASP A 13 9.12 9.15 -5.63
CA ASP A 13 8.04 9.64 -4.79
C ASP A 13 6.72 9.46 -5.56
N GLN A 14 5.72 8.89 -4.88
CA GLN A 14 4.40 8.58 -5.47
C GLN A 14 4.49 7.69 -6.73
N GLY A 15 5.48 6.81 -6.79
CA GLY A 15 5.72 5.91 -7.92
C GLY A 15 4.69 4.78 -8.02
N ASN A 16 3.80 4.88 -9.00
CA ASN A 16 2.77 3.86 -9.30
C ASN A 16 2.99 3.24 -10.69
N ALA A 17 2.71 1.94 -10.85
CA ALA A 17 2.84 1.24 -12.12
C ALA A 17 1.72 0.23 -12.34
N LEU A 18 1.12 0.23 -13.53
CA LEU A 18 0.26 -0.86 -14.02
C LEU A 18 1.09 -1.77 -14.93
N LEU A 19 1.26 -3.02 -14.53
CA LEU A 19 2.02 -4.01 -15.31
C LEU A 19 1.07 -4.84 -16.18
N VAL A 20 1.09 -4.59 -17.49
CA VAL A 20 0.27 -5.30 -18.47
C VAL A 20 1.11 -6.34 -19.20
N GLY A 21 0.58 -7.55 -19.36
CA GLY A 21 1.20 -8.61 -20.14
C GLY A 21 0.49 -9.94 -19.98
N VAL A 22 0.78 -10.89 -20.86
CA VAL A 22 0.17 -12.23 -20.88
C VAL A 22 0.44 -13.02 -19.59
N GLY A 23 -0.38 -14.05 -19.32
CA GLY A 23 -0.16 -14.97 -18.20
C GLY A 23 1.23 -15.63 -18.28
N GLY A 24 1.86 -15.87 -17.13
CA GLY A 24 3.18 -16.50 -17.06
C GLY A 24 4.37 -15.58 -17.40
N SER A 25 4.16 -14.31 -17.74
CA SER A 25 5.27 -13.37 -18.05
C SER A 25 6.10 -12.91 -16.84
N GLY A 26 5.81 -13.41 -15.64
CA GLY A 26 6.59 -13.15 -14.43
C GLY A 26 6.36 -11.78 -13.79
N LYS A 27 5.28 -11.05 -14.13
CA LYS A 27 4.99 -9.69 -13.62
C LYS A 27 5.08 -9.59 -12.08
N GLN A 28 4.38 -10.47 -11.37
CA GLN A 28 4.38 -10.48 -9.90
C GLN A 28 5.77 -10.82 -9.33
N SER A 29 6.42 -11.87 -9.85
CA SER A 29 7.77 -12.27 -9.43
C SER A 29 8.79 -11.15 -9.62
N LEU A 30 8.70 -10.43 -10.74
CA LEU A 30 9.57 -9.32 -11.08
C LEU A 30 9.31 -8.09 -10.19
N SER A 31 8.05 -7.78 -9.86
CA SER A 31 7.71 -6.73 -8.89
C SER A 31 8.26 -7.05 -7.49
N ARG A 32 8.12 -8.30 -7.03
CA ARG A 32 8.66 -8.74 -5.74
C ARG A 32 10.19 -8.68 -5.71
N LEU A 33 10.85 -9.10 -6.79
CA LEU A 33 12.30 -8.98 -6.93
C LEU A 33 12.72 -7.50 -6.90
N ALA A 34 11.99 -6.62 -7.60
CA ALA A 34 12.26 -5.18 -7.58
C ALA A 34 12.11 -4.60 -6.17
N ALA A 35 11.03 -4.93 -5.46
CA ALA A 35 10.80 -4.50 -4.07
C ALA A 35 11.92 -4.98 -3.13
N PHE A 36 12.31 -6.25 -3.23
CA PHE A 36 13.43 -6.81 -2.48
C PHE A 36 14.73 -6.03 -2.73
N THR A 37 15.06 -5.75 -4.00
CA THR A 37 16.26 -4.97 -4.33
C THR A 37 16.19 -3.50 -3.89
N ALA A 38 14.99 -2.94 -3.73
CA ALA A 38 14.76 -1.59 -3.22
C ALA A 38 14.71 -1.51 -1.69
N GLY A 39 14.74 -2.66 -0.98
CA GLY A 39 14.55 -2.73 0.47
C GLY A 39 13.12 -2.37 0.91
N CYS A 40 12.14 -2.70 0.07
CA CYS A 40 10.72 -2.52 0.35
C CYS A 40 10.11 -3.87 0.75
N GLU A 41 9.33 -3.87 1.83
CA GLU A 41 8.42 -4.97 2.14
C GLU A 41 7.32 -5.04 1.09
N VAL A 42 6.82 -6.25 0.81
CA VAL A 42 5.70 -6.44 -0.13
C VAL A 42 4.44 -6.63 0.67
N PHE A 43 3.49 -5.71 0.51
CA PHE A 43 2.14 -5.88 1.03
C PHE A 43 1.22 -6.37 -0.08
N GLU A 44 0.40 -7.37 0.23
CA GLU A 44 -0.58 -7.96 -0.68
C GLU A 44 -1.78 -8.41 0.15
N ILE A 45 -2.99 -8.19 -0.36
CA ILE A 45 -4.20 -8.65 0.32
C ILE A 45 -4.42 -10.14 0.07
N THR A 46 -4.98 -10.83 1.06
CA THR A 46 -5.33 -12.24 0.94
C THR A 46 -6.84 -12.38 0.97
N LEU A 47 -7.44 -12.65 -0.18
CA LEU A 47 -8.88 -12.86 -0.26
C LEU A 47 -9.29 -14.13 0.50
N THR A 48 -10.16 -13.98 1.48
CA THR A 48 -10.82 -15.08 2.20
C THR A 48 -12.26 -15.24 1.75
N ARG A 49 -12.91 -16.35 2.13
CA ARG A 49 -14.35 -16.51 1.87
C ARG A 49 -15.13 -15.42 2.59
N GLY A 50 -15.92 -14.65 1.85
CA GLY A 50 -16.70 -13.53 2.40
C GLY A 50 -15.89 -12.23 2.55
N TYR A 51 -14.72 -12.13 1.91
CA TYR A 51 -13.95 -10.90 1.87
C TYR A 51 -14.72 -9.80 1.14
N ASP A 52 -14.93 -8.68 1.82
CA ASP A 52 -15.74 -7.54 1.37
C ASP A 52 -14.94 -6.22 1.48
N GLU A 53 -15.59 -5.10 1.17
CA GLU A 53 -14.95 -3.78 1.24
C GLU A 53 -14.52 -3.42 2.66
N THR A 54 -15.23 -3.87 3.68
CA THR A 54 -14.85 -3.61 5.08
C THR A 54 -13.54 -4.31 5.41
N MET A 55 -13.39 -5.58 5.04
CA MET A 55 -12.13 -6.31 5.22
C MET A 55 -10.99 -5.66 4.43
N PHE A 56 -11.26 -5.17 3.22
CA PHE A 56 -10.25 -4.47 2.44
C PHE A 56 -9.81 -3.15 3.09
N ARG A 57 -10.76 -2.37 3.65
CA ARG A 57 -10.43 -1.17 4.42
C ARG A 57 -9.55 -1.49 5.63
N ASP A 58 -9.78 -2.59 6.31
CA ASP A 58 -8.94 -3.01 7.44
C ASP A 58 -7.52 -3.45 7.00
N ASP A 59 -7.39 -4.12 5.86
CA ASP A 59 -6.09 -4.39 5.24
C ASP A 59 -5.36 -3.09 4.88
N LEU A 60 -6.08 -2.08 4.36
CA LEU A 60 -5.52 -0.76 4.10
C LEU A 60 -5.09 -0.06 5.40
N LYS A 61 -5.87 -0.11 6.48
CA LYS A 61 -5.41 0.41 7.79
C LYS A 61 -4.10 -0.23 8.24
N SER A 62 -3.96 -1.54 8.03
CA SER A 62 -2.71 -2.26 8.33
C SER A 62 -1.55 -1.76 7.45
N LEU A 63 -1.80 -1.55 6.15
CA LEU A 63 -0.83 -0.92 5.24
C LEU A 63 -0.41 0.48 5.70
N TYR A 64 -1.36 1.36 6.01
CA TYR A 64 -1.09 2.72 6.48
C TYR A 64 -0.33 2.72 7.82
N THR A 65 -0.60 1.75 8.70
CA THR A 65 0.15 1.58 9.96
C THR A 65 1.61 1.20 9.70
N MET A 66 1.88 0.28 8.76
CA MET A 66 3.25 -0.09 8.39
C MET A 66 4.05 1.09 7.83
N ILE A 67 3.47 1.88 6.93
CA ILE A 67 4.19 3.01 6.30
C ILE A 67 4.25 4.25 7.19
N GLY A 68 3.22 4.48 8.00
CA GLY A 68 3.11 5.67 8.84
C GLY A 68 3.78 5.47 10.20
N VAL A 69 3.25 4.56 11.01
CA VAL A 69 3.68 4.37 12.41
C VAL A 69 4.99 3.60 12.47
N ASN A 70 5.10 2.49 11.73
CA ASN A 70 6.32 1.67 11.75
C ASN A 70 7.43 2.22 10.85
N ASN A 71 7.16 3.27 10.08
CA ASN A 71 8.09 3.92 9.16
C ASN A 71 8.78 2.92 8.19
N GLN A 72 8.03 1.91 7.73
CA GLN A 72 8.52 0.89 6.82
C GLN A 72 8.31 1.30 5.37
N LYS A 73 9.29 0.98 4.51
CA LYS A 73 9.11 1.12 3.05
C LYS A 73 8.32 -0.07 2.55
N VAL A 74 7.18 0.17 1.93
CA VAL A 74 6.27 -0.88 1.45
C VAL A 74 5.93 -0.67 -0.02
N MET A 75 5.96 -1.74 -0.80
CA MET A 75 5.34 -1.83 -2.12
C MET A 75 4.02 -2.58 -1.97
N PHE A 76 2.91 -1.91 -2.26
CA PHE A 76 1.61 -2.57 -2.35
C PHE A 76 1.47 -3.27 -3.71
N LEU A 77 1.29 -4.59 -3.69
CA LEU A 77 1.03 -5.41 -4.87
C LEU A 77 -0.46 -5.75 -4.95
N PHE A 78 -1.13 -5.21 -5.96
CA PHE A 78 -2.54 -5.46 -6.24
C PHE A 78 -2.71 -6.02 -7.65
N THR A 79 -3.55 -7.03 -7.82
CA THR A 79 -3.70 -7.78 -9.07
C THR A 79 -5.18 -7.88 -9.43
N ASP A 80 -5.48 -8.28 -10.66
CA ASP A 80 -6.85 -8.56 -11.11
C ASP A 80 -7.53 -9.65 -10.28
N SER A 81 -6.79 -10.66 -9.80
CA SER A 81 -7.34 -11.67 -8.90
C SER A 81 -7.73 -11.15 -7.51
N HIS A 82 -7.31 -9.93 -7.14
CA HIS A 82 -7.69 -9.30 -5.88
C HIS A 82 -8.98 -8.47 -5.98
N VAL A 83 -9.51 -8.24 -7.18
CA VAL A 83 -10.75 -7.46 -7.39
C VAL A 83 -11.96 -8.36 -7.15
N ALA A 84 -12.31 -8.56 -5.88
CA ALA A 84 -13.51 -9.32 -5.49
C ALA A 84 -14.79 -8.49 -5.59
N ASP A 85 -14.68 -7.18 -5.35
CA ASP A 85 -15.76 -6.19 -5.45
C ASP A 85 -15.26 -4.99 -6.29
N GLU A 86 -16.13 -4.43 -7.13
CA GLU A 86 -15.83 -3.26 -7.95
C GLU A 86 -15.49 -2.03 -7.08
N GLY A 87 -16.07 -1.93 -5.88
CA GLY A 87 -15.79 -0.87 -4.91
C GLY A 87 -14.31 -0.78 -4.50
N PHE A 88 -13.54 -1.87 -4.62
CA PHE A 88 -12.12 -1.85 -4.29
C PHE A 88 -11.35 -0.89 -5.20
N LEU A 89 -11.75 -0.79 -6.46
CA LEU A 89 -11.09 0.08 -7.43
C LEU A 89 -11.31 1.56 -7.11
N GLU A 90 -12.41 1.93 -6.46
CA GLU A 90 -12.64 3.29 -5.97
C GLU A 90 -11.65 3.63 -4.85
N LEU A 91 -11.41 2.70 -3.91
CA LEU A 91 -10.42 2.87 -2.84
C LEU A 91 -9.00 2.99 -3.41
N ILE A 92 -8.63 2.13 -4.37
CA ILE A 92 -7.35 2.25 -5.08
C ILE A 92 -7.24 3.61 -5.79
N ASN A 93 -8.29 4.06 -6.47
CA ASN A 93 -8.27 5.36 -7.16
C ASN A 93 -8.05 6.54 -6.19
N ASN A 94 -8.69 6.49 -5.01
CA ASN A 94 -8.48 7.48 -3.96
C ASN A 94 -7.03 7.51 -3.46
N MET A 95 -6.42 6.33 -3.26
CA MET A 95 -5.00 6.22 -2.91
C MET A 95 -4.09 6.79 -3.99
N LEU A 96 -4.33 6.46 -5.25
CA LEU A 96 -3.51 6.91 -6.37
C LEU A 96 -3.63 8.43 -6.61
N THR A 97 -4.81 9.00 -6.39
CA THR A 97 -5.10 10.41 -6.69
C THR A 97 -4.74 11.35 -5.54
N SER A 98 -5.06 10.95 -4.31
CA SER A 98 -4.94 11.81 -3.12
C SER A 98 -3.89 11.32 -2.11
N GLY A 99 -3.38 10.10 -2.26
CA GLY A 99 -2.50 9.47 -1.29
C GLY A 99 -3.23 8.97 -0.03
N MET A 100 -4.57 9.05 0.01
CA MET A 100 -5.37 8.62 1.16
C MET A 100 -6.70 8.02 0.73
N VAL A 101 -7.31 7.25 1.64
CA VAL A 101 -8.69 6.76 1.51
C VAL A 101 -9.59 7.57 2.44
N PRO A 102 -10.63 8.26 1.93
CA PRO A 102 -11.57 9.00 2.77
C PRO A 102 -12.27 8.11 3.79
N ALA A 103 -12.45 8.64 5.01
CA ALA A 103 -13.12 7.96 6.11
C ALA A 103 -12.59 6.52 6.36
N LEU A 104 -11.29 6.31 6.18
CA LEU A 104 -10.66 5.01 6.44
C LEU A 104 -10.67 4.66 7.93
N TYR A 105 -10.45 5.66 8.80
CA TYR A 105 -10.45 5.51 10.25
C TYR A 105 -11.69 6.15 10.85
N ALA A 106 -12.30 5.47 11.81
CA ALA A 106 -13.28 6.05 12.71
C ALA A 106 -12.62 7.10 13.64
N ASP A 107 -13.42 7.99 14.23
CA ASP A 107 -12.88 9.09 15.03
C ASP A 107 -12.11 8.62 16.28
N ASP A 108 -12.54 7.51 16.88
CA ASP A 108 -11.87 6.85 18.00
C ASP A 108 -10.56 6.17 17.58
N GLU A 109 -10.48 5.63 16.37
CA GLU A 109 -9.24 5.02 15.85
C GLU A 109 -8.16 6.08 15.53
N LYS A 110 -8.57 7.29 15.13
CA LYS A 110 -7.64 8.38 14.76
C LYS A 110 -6.74 8.79 15.92
N GLU A 111 -7.26 8.80 17.15
CA GLU A 111 -6.47 9.12 18.34
C GLU A 111 -5.35 8.10 18.54
N GLY A 112 -5.64 6.81 18.37
CA GLY A 112 -4.65 5.73 18.50
C GLY A 112 -3.52 5.84 17.47
N VAL A 113 -3.86 6.08 16.20
CA VAL A 113 -2.86 6.25 15.13
C VAL A 113 -2.01 7.50 15.37
N THR A 114 -2.63 8.61 15.76
CA THR A 114 -1.94 9.89 16.03
C THR A 114 -0.98 9.76 17.21
N ALA A 115 -1.39 9.07 18.27
CA ALA A 115 -0.54 8.77 19.41
C ALA A 115 0.70 7.95 19.00
N GLY A 116 0.53 6.96 18.11
CA GLY A 116 1.65 6.18 17.57
C GLY A 116 2.66 7.00 16.75
N LEU A 117 2.22 8.05 16.09
CA LEU A 117 3.09 8.94 15.32
C LEU A 117 3.80 10.00 16.16
N LYS A 118 3.29 10.32 17.36
CA LYS A 118 3.76 11.44 18.17
C LYS A 118 5.25 11.36 18.48
N GLU A 119 5.75 10.17 18.84
CA GLU A 119 7.16 9.99 19.18
C GLU A 119 8.08 10.34 18.00
N GLU A 120 7.73 9.91 16.78
CA GLU A 120 8.49 10.21 15.57
C GLU A 120 8.41 11.68 15.17
N VAL A 121 7.25 12.31 15.33
CA VAL A 121 7.07 13.75 15.06
C VAL A 121 7.96 14.60 15.96
N VAL A 122 8.00 14.27 17.27
CA VAL A 122 8.86 14.94 18.24
C VAL A 122 10.34 14.69 17.93
N LYS A 123 10.74 13.45 17.61
CA LYS A 123 12.12 13.13 17.20
C LYS A 123 12.58 13.92 15.98
N LYS A 124 11.67 14.18 15.03
CA LYS A 124 11.95 14.97 13.82
C LYS A 124 11.87 16.48 14.05
N GLY A 125 11.48 16.94 15.24
CA GLY A 125 11.35 18.36 15.58
C GLY A 125 10.23 19.07 14.82
N LEU A 126 9.20 18.34 14.40
CA LEU A 126 8.10 18.86 13.59
C LEU A 126 6.85 19.25 14.42
N GLY A 127 6.90 19.13 15.75
CA GLY A 127 5.84 19.52 16.68
C GLY A 127 6.10 19.11 18.14
N GLU A 128 5.29 19.61 19.07
CA GLU A 128 5.17 19.17 20.48
C GLU A 128 3.97 18.23 20.70
#